data_AF-A0A0F9BUV2-F1
#
_entry.id   AF-A0A0F9BUV2-F1
#
_cell.length_a   1.000
_cell.length_b   1.000
_cell.length_c   1.000
_cell.angle_alpha   90.00
_cell.angle_beta   90.00
_cell.angle_gamma   90.00
#
_symmetry.space_group_name_H-M   'P 1'
#
loop_
_entity.id
_entity.type
_entity.pdbx_description
1 polymer ?
#
loop_
_entity_poly.entity_id
_entity_poly.type
_entity_poly.pdbx_seq_one_letter_code
_entity_poly.pdbx_strand_id
1 'polypeptide(L)'
;MSIHWGVEWHSKNRLDGDQRAIMWENCLPLMFPTRQLARDYIVRKYGYIRHRADLRREPHGWRMPQAVRVKVIVRRGESPSGD
;
A
#
# COMPACT_ATOMS: atom_id res chain seq x y z
N MET A 1 6.03 -19.94 -1.10
CA MET A 1 5.02 -18.87 -1.28
C MET A 1 4.42 -18.56 0.07
N SER A 2 4.23 -17.29 0.40
CA SER A 2 3.62 -16.90 1.68
C SER A 2 2.49 -15.89 1.43
N ILE A 3 1.42 -16.00 2.22
CA ILE A 3 0.31 -15.05 2.21
C ILE A 3 0.55 -14.03 3.31
N HIS A 4 0.42 -12.76 2.94
CA HIS A 4 0.55 -11.62 3.85
C HIS A 4 -0.58 -10.62 3.60
N TRP A 5 -0.58 -9.55 4.36
CA TRP A 5 -1.45 -8.40 4.20
C TRP A 5 -0.62 -7.17 3.89
N GLY A 6 -0.81 -6.60 2.70
CA GLY A 6 -0.16 -5.38 2.27
C GLY A 6 -0.99 -4.14 2.62
N VAL A 7 -0.34 -2.98 2.60
CA VAL A 7 -1.02 -1.68 2.62
C VAL A 7 -1.08 -1.14 1.19
N GLU A 8 -2.28 -0.89 0.70
CA GLU A 8 -2.55 -0.29 -0.60
C GLU A 8 -2.96 1.18 -0.43
N TRP A 9 -2.21 2.09 -1.06
CA TRP A 9 -2.61 3.47 -1.25
C TRP A 9 -3.80 3.56 -2.19
N HIS A 10 -4.72 4.51 -1.95
CA HIS A 10 -5.84 4.78 -2.83
C HIS A 10 -6.12 6.29 -2.88
N SER A 11 -6.15 6.84 -4.08
CA SER A 11 -6.62 8.20 -4.35
C SER A 11 -7.58 8.21 -5.53
N LYS A 12 -8.63 9.02 -5.43
CA LYS A 12 -9.63 9.19 -6.48
C LYS A 12 -9.96 10.67 -6.68
N ASN A 13 -9.52 11.23 -7.79
CA ASN A 13 -9.72 12.63 -8.17
C ASN A 13 -10.05 12.72 -9.69
N ARG A 14 -10.34 13.92 -10.20
CA ARG A 14 -10.69 14.12 -11.62
C ARG A 14 -9.46 14.19 -12.53
N LEU A 15 -8.33 14.65 -12.02
CA LEU A 15 -7.10 14.84 -12.80
C LEU A 15 -6.41 13.51 -13.14
N ASP A 16 -6.29 12.62 -12.17
CA ASP A 16 -5.53 11.36 -12.22
C ASP A 16 -6.41 10.10 -12.24
N GLY A 17 -7.73 10.25 -12.03
CA GLY A 17 -8.67 9.13 -11.96
C GLY A 17 -8.60 8.36 -10.64
N ASP A 18 -8.74 7.02 -10.70
CA ASP A 18 -8.61 6.09 -9.55
C ASP A 18 -7.20 5.47 -9.57
N GLN A 19 -6.37 5.87 -8.62
CA GLN A 19 -4.97 5.45 -8.49
C GLN A 19 -4.82 4.55 -7.27
N ARG A 20 -4.13 3.41 -7.47
CA ARG A 20 -3.86 2.42 -6.43
C ARG A 20 -2.44 1.90 -6.53
N ALA A 21 -1.79 1.76 -5.39
CA ALA A 21 -0.41 1.27 -5.33
C ALA A 21 -0.11 0.57 -4.00
N ILE A 22 0.67 -0.51 -4.05
CA ILE A 22 1.25 -1.08 -2.83
C ILE A 22 2.22 -0.05 -2.24
N MET A 23 2.11 0.19 -0.94
CA MET A 23 2.95 1.14 -0.23
C MET A 23 4.26 0.49 0.23
N TRP A 24 5.32 1.29 0.21
CA TRP A 24 6.66 0.89 0.60
C TRP A 24 7.20 1.83 1.67
N GLU A 25 8.06 1.31 2.54
CA GLU A 25 8.78 2.06 3.55
C GLU A 25 10.19 1.46 3.67
N ASN A 26 11.23 2.30 3.64
CA ASN A 26 12.63 1.85 3.67
C ASN A 26 12.95 0.76 2.62
N CYS A 27 12.46 0.97 1.38
CA CYS A 27 12.62 0.04 0.27
C CYS A 27 12.01 -1.36 0.49
N LEU A 28 11.14 -1.52 1.49
CA LEU A 28 10.41 -2.75 1.74
C LEU A 28 8.90 -2.50 1.57
N PRO A 29 8.15 -3.43 0.96
CA PRO A 29 6.70 -3.32 0.93
C PRO A 29 6.15 -3.40 2.35
N LEU A 30 5.14 -2.58 2.65
CA LEU A 30 4.46 -2.60 3.95
C LEU A 30 3.59 -3.85 4.07
N MET A 31 4.15 -4.87 4.72
CA MET A 31 3.61 -6.23 4.78
C MET A 31 3.41 -6.66 6.24
N PHE A 32 2.27 -7.29 6.51
CA PHE A 32 1.87 -7.73 7.84
C PHE A 32 1.41 -9.20 7.79
N PRO A 33 1.59 -9.96 8.89
CA PRO A 33 1.16 -11.36 8.91
C PRO A 33 -0.37 -11.50 9.00
N THR A 34 -1.07 -10.50 9.54
CA THR A 34 -2.53 -10.51 9.68
C THR A 34 -3.17 -9.24 9.14
N ARG A 35 -4.45 -9.35 8.75
CA ARG A 35 -5.26 -8.21 8.31
C ARG A 35 -5.37 -7.14 9.39
N GLN A 36 -5.50 -7.57 10.65
CA GLN A 36 -5.71 -6.67 11.77
C GLN A 36 -4.48 -5.77 11.97
N LEU A 37 -3.28 -6.35 11.96
CA LEU A 37 -2.04 -5.57 12.10
C LEU A 37 -1.85 -4.56 10.97
N ALA A 38 -2.21 -4.92 9.73
CA ALA A 38 -2.20 -3.97 8.62
C ALA A 38 -3.19 -2.81 8.85
N ARG A 39 -4.41 -3.10 9.33
CA ARG A 39 -5.41 -2.06 9.64
C ARG A 39 -4.97 -1.16 10.79
N ASP A 40 -4.38 -1.73 11.84
CA ASP A 40 -3.88 -0.98 12.99
C ASP A 40 -2.77 -0.02 12.55
N TYR A 41 -1.83 -0.50 11.73
CA TYR A 41 -0.81 0.35 11.12
C TYR A 41 -1.43 1.49 10.29
N ILE A 42 -2.41 1.17 9.42
CA ILE A 42 -3.09 2.16 8.58
C ILE A 42 -3.77 3.24 9.43
N VAL A 43 -4.48 2.84 10.49
CA VAL A 43 -5.16 3.79 11.39
C VAL A 43 -4.13 4.65 12.12
N ARG A 44 -3.09 4.03 12.68
CA ARG A 44 -2.05 4.76 13.42
C ARG A 44 -1.30 5.76 12.55
N LYS A 45 -0.89 5.37 11.34
CA LYS A 45 -0.04 6.20 10.47
C LYS A 45 -0.83 7.17 9.60
N TYR A 46 -1.97 6.74 9.06
CA TYR A 46 -2.74 7.49 8.06
C TYR A 46 -4.13 7.91 8.54
N GLY A 47 -4.50 7.62 9.79
CA GLY A 47 -5.82 7.95 10.35
C GLY A 47 -6.20 9.43 10.23
N TYR A 48 -5.20 10.33 10.22
CA TYR A 48 -5.40 11.77 10.02
C TYR A 48 -6.12 12.10 8.70
N ILE A 49 -5.99 11.28 7.66
CA ILE A 49 -6.62 11.51 6.36
C ILE A 49 -8.15 11.59 6.50
N ARG A 50 -8.75 10.85 7.45
CA ARG A 50 -10.21 10.88 7.69
C ARG A 50 -10.73 12.28 7.95
N HIS A 51 -9.95 13.11 8.63
CA HIS A 51 -10.31 14.43 9.10
C HIS A 51 -9.75 15.57 8.23
N ARG A 52 -8.91 15.25 7.23
CA ARG A 52 -8.30 16.23 6.31
C ARG A 52 -9.11 16.35 5.03
N ALA A 53 -10.16 17.16 5.09
CA ALA A 53 -11.05 17.40 3.94
C ALA A 53 -10.33 17.98 2.73
N ASP A 54 -9.30 18.80 2.96
CA ASP A 54 -8.40 19.35 1.94
C ASP A 54 -7.65 18.24 1.16
N LEU A 55 -7.11 17.24 1.85
CA LEU A 55 -6.42 16.10 1.22
C LEU A 55 -7.39 15.14 0.53
N ARG A 56 -8.63 15.03 1.03
CA ARG A 56 -9.64 14.14 0.47
C ARG A 56 -10.34 14.69 -0.78
N ARG A 57 -10.32 16.00 -0.98
CA ARG A 57 -10.93 16.69 -2.13
C ARG A 57 -9.92 16.83 -3.26
N GLU A 58 -10.39 17.31 -4.40
CA GLU A 58 -9.55 17.75 -5.53
C GLU A 58 -8.51 18.79 -5.02
N PRO A 59 -7.24 18.75 -5.47
CA PRO A 59 -6.68 17.92 -6.55
C PRO A 59 -6.25 16.52 -6.12
N HIS A 60 -6.18 16.26 -4.82
CA HIS A 60 -5.53 15.05 -4.29
C HIS A 60 -6.44 13.83 -4.35
N GLY A 61 -7.66 13.94 -3.83
CA GLY A 61 -8.61 12.84 -3.77
C GLY A 61 -8.20 11.69 -2.85
N TRP A 62 -7.33 11.94 -1.86
CA TRP A 62 -6.79 10.88 -1.01
C TRP A 62 -7.90 10.13 -0.27
N ARG A 63 -7.71 8.83 -0.13
CA ARG A 63 -8.56 7.95 0.68
C ARG A 63 -7.70 7.28 1.73
N MET A 64 -8.37 6.73 2.75
CA MET A 64 -7.67 5.86 3.69
C MET A 64 -7.07 4.68 2.92
N PRO A 65 -5.77 4.39 3.12
CA PRO A 65 -5.18 3.16 2.60
C PRO A 65 -5.96 1.92 3.04
N GLN A 66 -5.85 0.84 2.27
CA GLN A 66 -6.58 -0.39 2.51
C GLN A 66 -5.63 -1.54 2.83
N ALA A 67 -6.08 -2.41 3.74
CA ALA A 67 -5.40 -3.68 4.00
C ALA A 67 -5.84 -4.70 2.93
N VAL A 68 -4.91 -5.09 2.07
CA VAL A 68 -5.15 -6.02 0.95
C VAL A 68 -4.40 -7.33 1.15
N ARG A 69 -5.01 -8.45 0.76
CA ARG A 69 -4.36 -9.77 0.83
C ARG A 69 -3.37 -9.89 -0.33
N VAL A 70 -2.13 -10.26 -0.03
CA VAL A 70 -1.04 -10.34 -1.02
C VAL A 70 -0.36 -11.70 -0.99
N LYS A 71 0.12 -12.13 -2.16
CA LYS A 71 0.87 -13.37 -2.35
C LYS A 71 2.31 -13.02 -2.69
N VAL A 72 3.25 -13.45 -1.85
CA VAL A 72 4.68 -13.21 -2.07
C VAL A 72 5.31 -14.39 -2.81
N ILE A 73 5.99 -14.07 -3.90
CA ILE A 73 6.73 -15.03 -4.73
C ILE A 73 8.18 -14.55 -4.78
N VAL A 74 9.07 -15.29 -4.11
CA VAL A 74 10.50 -15.08 -4.23
C VAL A 74 10.96 -15.87 -5.44
N ARG A 75 11.54 -15.19 -6.42
CA ARG A 75 12.26 -15.85 -7.52
C ARG A 75 13.73 -15.90 -7.11
N ARG A 76 14.33 -17.09 -7.12
CA ARG A 76 15.78 -17.18 -7.08
C ARG A 76 16.26 -16.64 -8.42
N GLY A 77 17.14 -15.65 -8.39
CA GLY A 77 17.88 -15.28 -9.60
C GLY A 77 18.81 -16.44 -9.94
N GLU A 78 18.71 -16.96 -11.16
CA GLU A 78 19.90 -17.50 -11.79
C GLU A 78 20.80 -16.29 -12.04
N SER A 79 21.99 -16.28 -11.44
CA SER A 79 23.03 -15.36 -11.86
C SER A 79 23.24 -15.58 -13.36
N PRO A 80 23.29 -14.52 -14.20
CA PRO A 80 23.79 -14.73 -15.55
C PRO A 80 25.20 -15.27 -15.41
N SER A 81 25.41 -16.51 -15.84
CA SER A 81 26.75 -17.03 -16.13
C SER A 81 27.34 -16.07 -17.16
N GLY A 82 28.28 -15.25 -16.71
CA GLY A 82 29.09 -14.46 -17.61
C GLY A 82 30.01 -15.41 -18.36
N ASP A 83 29.74 -15.59 -19.65
CA ASP A 83 30.71 -16.04 -20.64
C ASP A 83 31.46 -14.82 -21.20
#